data_AF-A0A850J829-F1
#
_entry.id   AF-A0A850J829-F1
#
_cell.length_a   1.000
_cell.length_b   1.000
_cell.length_c   1.000
_cell.angle_alpha   90.00
_cell.angle_beta   90.00
_cell.angle_gamma   90.00
#
_symmetry.space_group_name_H-M   'P 1'
#
loop_
_entity.id
_entity.type
_entity.pdbx_description
1 polymer ?
#
loop_
_entity_poly.entity_id
_entity_poly.type
_entity_poly.pdbx_seq_one_letter_code
_entity_poly.pdbx_strand_id
1 'polypeptide(L)'
;MTHVEQESTPQTPPAAADPAPLGLAAFALTTFLLSAKNAGWTDGTDAWLGYAFAYGGLVQLLAGMWEFRNRNVFGCTAFASYGGFWIGLGLYVVLVAGG
;
A
#
# COMPACT_ATOMS: atom_id res chain seq x y z
N MET A 1 -41.35 -35.40 23.35
CA MET A 1 -40.09 -35.14 22.62
C MET A 1 -40.04 -33.64 22.40
N THR A 2 -39.42 -32.91 23.32
CA THR A 2 -39.29 -31.45 23.22
C THR A 2 -38.23 -31.14 22.17
N HIS A 3 -38.65 -30.57 21.04
CA HIS A 3 -37.73 -30.01 20.06
C HIS A 3 -37.01 -28.85 20.74
N VAL A 4 -35.72 -29.04 21.03
CA VAL A 4 -34.83 -27.94 21.41
C VAL A 4 -34.63 -27.12 20.14
N GLU A 5 -35.23 -25.93 20.08
CA GLU A 5 -35.01 -24.99 19.00
C GLU A 5 -33.55 -24.54 19.09
N GLN A 6 -32.75 -25.00 18.14
CA GLN A 6 -31.32 -24.74 18.11
C GLN A 6 -31.15 -23.27 17.73
N GLU A 7 -30.98 -22.41 18.73
CA GLU A 7 -30.82 -20.97 18.54
C GLU A 7 -29.61 -20.72 17.63
N SER A 8 -29.88 -20.28 16.40
CA SER A 8 -28.86 -19.98 15.41
C SER A 8 -28.11 -18.73 15.90
N THR A 9 -26.96 -18.91 16.54
CA THR A 9 -26.12 -17.80 16.97
C THR A 9 -25.79 -16.96 15.72
N PRO A 10 -26.10 -15.64 15.70
CA PRO A 10 -25.78 -14.79 14.57
C PRO A 10 -24.29 -14.93 14.26
N GLN A 11 -23.97 -15.51 13.10
CA GLN A 11 -22.59 -15.66 12.66
C GLN A 11 -22.13 -14.26 12.20
N THR A 12 -21.39 -13.55 13.05
CA THR A 12 -20.74 -12.32 12.63
C THR A 12 -19.77 -12.66 11.50
N PRO A 13 -19.90 -12.04 10.31
CA PRO A 13 -18.97 -12.29 9.21
C PRO A 13 -17.54 -12.05 9.67
N PRO A 14 -16.56 -12.84 9.17
CA PRO A 14 -15.15 -12.62 9.48
C PRO A 14 -14.78 -11.16 9.22
N ALA A 15 -14.01 -10.57 10.14
CA ALA A 15 -13.49 -9.22 9.95
C ALA A 15 -12.63 -9.19 8.67
N ALA A 16 -12.70 -8.07 7.93
CA ALA A 16 -11.82 -7.86 6.79
C ALA A 16 -10.35 -7.84 7.27
N ALA A 17 -9.43 -8.29 6.42
CA ALA A 17 -8.01 -8.23 6.72
C ALA A 17 -7.53 -6.77 6.84
N ASP A 18 -6.54 -6.55 7.69
CA ASP A 18 -5.93 -5.23 7.88
C ASP A 18 -4.95 -4.91 6.74
N PRO A 19 -5.20 -3.87 5.91
CA PRO A 19 -4.31 -3.47 4.84
C PRO A 19 -3.16 -2.57 5.34
N ALA A 20 -3.15 -2.12 6.61
CA ALA A 20 -2.13 -1.20 7.12
C ALA A 20 -0.70 -1.75 6.99
N PRO A 21 -0.41 -3.03 7.32
CA PRO A 21 0.92 -3.59 7.15
C PRO A 21 1.37 -3.60 5.69
N LEU A 22 0.45 -3.81 4.75
CA LEU A 22 0.75 -3.78 3.31
C LEU A 22 1.14 -2.37 2.86
N GLY A 23 0.38 -1.36 3.29
CA GLY A 23 0.68 0.05 3.00
C GLY A 23 2.04 0.49 3.56
N LEU A 24 2.36 0.09 4.79
CA LEU A 24 3.64 0.39 5.43
C LEU A 24 4.82 -0.34 4.77
N ALA A 25 4.65 -1.61 4.40
CA ALA A 25 5.69 -2.37 3.71
C ALA A 25 5.99 -1.80 2.31
N ALA A 26 4.94 -1.39 1.59
CA ALA A 26 5.06 -0.72 0.29
C ALA A 26 5.83 0.60 0.39
N PHE A 27 5.50 1.42 1.39
CA PHE A 27 6.22 2.65 1.68
C PHE A 27 7.69 2.41 2.02
N ALA A 28 7.93 1.50 2.98
CA ALA A 28 9.26 1.28 3.54
C ALA A 28 10.23 0.75 2.48
N LEU A 29 9.83 -0.26 1.71
CA LEU A 29 10.70 -0.85 0.68
C LEU A 29 11.02 0.17 -0.41
N THR A 30 10.02 0.89 -0.91
CA THR A 30 10.23 1.86 -2.00
C THR A 30 11.11 3.02 -1.54
N THR A 31 10.91 3.51 -0.31
CA THR A 31 11.78 4.52 0.31
C THR A 31 13.20 4.01 0.48
N PHE A 32 13.36 2.76 0.93
CA PHE A 32 14.67 2.14 1.09
C PHE A 32 15.43 2.06 -0.23
N LEU A 33 14.79 1.62 -1.31
CA LEU A 33 15.42 1.51 -2.62
C LEU A 33 15.82 2.88 -3.20
N LEU A 34 14.96 3.89 -3.06
CA LEU A 34 15.32 5.26 -3.44
C LEU A 34 16.50 5.77 -2.59
N SER A 35 16.50 5.47 -1.28
CA SER A 35 17.59 5.85 -0.38
C SER A 35 18.90 5.14 -0.74
N ALA A 36 18.84 3.86 -1.12
CA ALA A 36 19.99 3.10 -1.60
C ALA A 36 20.56 3.70 -2.90
N LYS A 37 19.69 4.15 -3.81
CA LYS A 37 20.11 4.92 -5.00
C LYS A 37 20.79 6.23 -4.60
N ASN A 38 20.19 7.02 -3.71
CA ASN A 38 20.75 8.28 -3.23
C ASN A 38 22.08 8.11 -2.48
N ALA A 39 22.27 6.98 -1.81
CA ALA A 39 23.50 6.62 -1.12
C ALA A 39 24.58 6.01 -2.05
N GLY A 40 24.28 5.84 -3.34
CA GLY A 40 25.21 5.28 -4.32
C GLY A 40 25.40 3.76 -4.25
N TRP A 41 24.48 3.02 -3.60
CA TRP A 41 24.60 1.56 -3.39
C TRP A 41 24.11 0.71 -4.57
N THR A 42 23.70 1.33 -5.67
CA THR A 42 22.99 0.67 -6.77
C THR A 42 23.78 0.64 -8.09
N ASP A 43 25.06 1.03 -8.09
CA ASP A 43 25.89 1.11 -9.30
C ASP A 43 25.22 1.87 -10.46
N GLY A 44 24.43 2.90 -10.13
CA GLY A 44 23.69 3.71 -11.10
C GLY A 44 22.31 3.16 -11.48
N THR A 45 21.92 1.96 -11.06
CA THR A 45 20.61 1.36 -11.37
C THR A 45 19.43 2.15 -10.76
N ASP A 46 18.41 2.41 -11.59
CA ASP A 46 17.15 3.03 -11.17
C ASP A 46 16.02 2.02 -10.92
N ALA A 47 16.37 0.86 -10.35
CA ALA A 47 15.40 -0.19 -10.01
C ALA A 47 14.28 0.30 -9.10
N TRP A 48 14.54 1.33 -8.27
CA TRP A 48 13.54 1.96 -7.40
C TRP A 48 12.33 2.51 -8.20
N LEU A 49 12.50 2.90 -9.48
CA LEU A 49 11.39 3.36 -10.34
C LEU A 49 10.34 2.28 -10.55
N GLY A 50 10.74 1.03 -10.73
CA GLY A 50 9.80 -0.10 -10.87
C GLY A 50 8.94 -0.26 -9.61
N TYR A 51 9.56 -0.13 -8.43
CA TYR A 51 8.85 -0.20 -7.15
C TYR A 51 8.01 1.05 -6.88
N ALA A 52 8.44 2.22 -7.35
CA ALA A 52 7.67 3.46 -7.28
C ALA A 52 6.33 3.30 -8.03
N PHE A 53 6.29 2.61 -9.18
CA PHE A 53 5.03 2.36 -9.88
C PHE A 53 4.25 1.18 -9.29
N ALA A 54 4.89 0.02 -9.12
CA ALA A 54 4.19 -1.21 -8.80
C ALA A 54 3.82 -1.31 -7.30
N TYR A 55 4.75 -0.99 -6.41
CA TYR A 55 4.60 -1.30 -4.98
C TYR A 55 4.28 -0.06 -4.14
N GLY A 56 5.22 0.87 -4.03
CA GLY A 56 5.00 2.16 -3.38
C GLY A 56 3.91 2.97 -4.07
N GLY A 57 3.65 2.74 -5.35
CA GLY A 57 2.57 3.36 -6.10
C GLY A 57 1.25 2.61 -6.00
N LEU A 58 1.05 1.66 -6.93
CA LEU A 58 -0.22 0.96 -7.11
C LEU A 58 -0.65 0.17 -5.86
N VAL A 59 0.22 -0.70 -5.32
CA VAL A 59 -0.16 -1.53 -4.16
C VAL A 59 -0.41 -0.67 -2.92
N GLN A 60 0.40 0.35 -2.67
CA GLN A 60 0.18 1.27 -1.54
C GLN A 60 -1.14 2.05 -1.69
N LEU A 61 -1.45 2.52 -2.90
CA LEU A 61 -2.70 3.20 -3.19
C LEU A 61 -3.91 2.28 -2.94
N LEU A 62 -3.84 1.03 -3.40
CA LEU A 62 -4.87 0.02 -3.16
C LEU A 62 -5.02 -0.28 -1.66
N ALA A 63 -3.91 -0.40 -0.91
CA ALA A 63 -3.96 -0.56 0.54
C ALA A 63 -4.70 0.59 1.22
N GLY A 64 -4.46 1.84 0.77
CA GLY A 64 -5.22 3.02 1.21
C GLY A 64 -6.71 2.93 0.90
N MET A 65 -7.09 2.46 -0.29
CA MET A 65 -8.51 2.27 -0.64
C MET A 65 -9.20 1.22 0.24
N TRP A 66 -8.48 0.18 0.66
CA TRP A 66 -9.03 -0.84 1.55
C TRP A 66 -9.19 -0.37 3.00
N GLU A 67 -8.45 0.65 3.44
CA GLU A 67 -8.64 1.25 4.77
C GLU A 67 -10.02 1.91 4.95
N PHE A 68 -10.69 2.32 3.87
CA PHE A 68 -12.09 2.75 3.92
C PHE A 68 -12.99 1.65 4.48
N ARG A 69 -12.72 0.38 4.15
CA ARG A 69 -13.50 -0.77 4.66
C ARG A 69 -13.31 -0.98 6.16
N ASN A 70 -12.15 -0.59 6.67
CA ASN A 70 -11.77 -0.64 8.08
C ASN A 70 -12.11 0.64 8.84
N ARG A 71 -12.67 1.65 8.15
CA ARG A 71 -13.03 2.97 8.71
C ARG A 71 -11.81 3.70 9.31
N ASN A 72 -10.62 3.43 8.78
CA ASN A 72 -9.36 4.05 9.21
C ASN A 72 -9.02 5.23 8.29
N VAL A 73 -9.43 6.43 8.70
CA VAL A 73 -9.20 7.67 7.93
C VAL A 73 -7.71 7.98 7.80
N PHE A 74 -6.92 7.70 8.83
CA PHE A 74 -5.49 7.96 8.83
C PHE A 74 -4.78 7.08 7.80
N GLY A 75 -4.94 5.76 7.90
CA GLY A 75 -4.33 4.81 6.96
C GLY A 75 -4.76 5.08 5.53
N CYS A 76 -6.05 5.31 5.33
CA CYS A 76 -6.58 5.64 4.01
C CYS A 76 -5.91 6.87 3.41
N THR A 77 -5.86 7.98 4.16
CA THR A 77 -5.30 9.24 3.68
C THR A 77 -3.80 9.10 3.45
N ALA A 78 -3.08 8.48 4.39
CA ALA A 78 -1.64 8.31 4.31
C ALA A 78 -1.24 7.44 3.12
N PHE A 79 -1.77 6.22 3.01
CA PHE A 79 -1.36 5.28 1.97
C PHE A 79 -1.81 5.71 0.57
N ALA A 80 -3.01 6.28 0.41
CA ALA A 80 -3.43 6.81 -0.88
C ALA A 80 -2.57 8.00 -1.33
N SER A 81 -2.22 8.90 -0.40
CA SER A 81 -1.38 10.06 -0.71
C SER A 81 0.06 9.65 -1.07
N TYR A 82 0.66 8.74 -0.29
CA TYR A 82 2.00 8.24 -0.59
C TYR A 82 2.02 7.36 -1.85
N GLY A 83 0.96 6.59 -2.11
CA GLY A 83 0.74 5.89 -3.38
C GLY A 83 0.76 6.83 -4.58
N GLY A 84 -0.01 7.91 -4.50
CA GLY A 84 -0.01 8.96 -5.52
C GLY A 84 1.35 9.66 -5.66
N PHE A 85 2.03 9.93 -4.54
CA PHE A 85 3.38 10.49 -4.54
C PHE A 85 4.37 9.63 -5.32
N TRP A 86 4.41 8.32 -5.08
CA TRP A 86 5.36 7.43 -5.75
C TRP A 86 5.10 7.33 -7.26
N ILE A 87 3.83 7.26 -7.66
CA ILE A 87 3.45 7.29 -9.08
C ILE A 87 3.86 8.62 -9.70
N GLY A 88 3.54 9.75 -9.05
CA GLY A 88 3.88 11.08 -9.53
C GLY A 88 5.38 11.31 -9.65
N LEU A 89 6.16 10.86 -8.67
CA LEU A 89 7.62 10.93 -8.70
C LEU A 89 8.19 10.08 -9.83
N GLY A 90 7.70 8.84 -10.00
CA GLY A 90 8.10 7.97 -11.10
C GLY A 90 7.80 8.61 -12.46
N LEU A 91 6.59 9.16 -12.65
CA LEU A 91 6.21 9.85 -13.88
C LEU A 91 7.07 11.08 -14.15
N TYR A 92 7.37 11.86 -13.12
CA TYR A 92 8.27 13.02 -13.25
C TYR A 92 9.66 12.59 -13.72
N VAL A 93 10.24 11.54 -13.14
CA VAL A 93 11.57 11.07 -13.54
C VAL A 93 11.57 10.56 -14.99
N VAL A 94 10.58 9.75 -15.36
CA VAL A 94 10.52 9.13 -16.70
C VAL A 94 10.18 10.14 -17.79
N LEU A 95 9.23 11.06 -17.54
CA LEU A 95 8.67 11.92 -18.58
C LEU A 95 9.26 13.33 -18.61
N VAL A 96 9.78 13.83 -17.48
CA VAL A 96 10.21 15.23 -17.34
C VAL A 96 11.71 15.34 -17.09
N ALA A 97 12.25 14.54 -16.18
CA ALA A 97 13.68 14.62 -15.83
C ALA A 97 14.60 13.99 -16.89
N GLY A 98 14.04 13.29 -17.88
CA GLY A 98 14.80 12.66 -18.96
C GLY A 98 15.65 11.49 -18.49
N GLY A 99 15.02 10.57 -17.74
CA GLY A 99 15.66 9.41 -17.07
C GLY A 99 16.67 8.64 -17.90
#